data_AF-A0AAU2RGI3-F1
#
_entry.id   AF-A0AAU2RGI3-F1
#
_cell.length_a   1.000
_cell.length_b   1.000
_cell.length_c   1.000
_cell.angle_alpha   90.00
_cell.angle_beta   90.00
_cell.angle_gamma   90.00
#
_symmetry.space_group_name_H-M   'P 1'
#
loop_
_entity.id
_entity.type
_entity.pdbx_description
1 polymer ?
#
loop_
_entity_poly.entity_id
_entity_poly.type
_entity_poly.pdbx_seq_one_letter_code
_entity_poly.pdbx_strand_id
1 'polypeptide(L)'
;MSSTDDAEPETKLVMVDGRDASAYVILRPTGTDGAVALEAAANEGVDKQHVAQVLRHIANLWGPRAGLPGILDEIAVQRARQRTAFGPGEHELPDGTGQYPETITADVARMACDSAAEGGYLDWLHVVRAAVGQAFAESRPAELRADLLGLAAFTAGWIEAIDLRTGNQTDGPSTPPQAAAEQPQVGTSTGPEERQ
;
A
#
# COMPACT_ATOMS: atom_id res chain seq x y z
N MET A 1 46.90 -13.79 -5.53
CA MET A 1 46.37 -13.67 -4.15
C MET A 1 45.68 -12.32 -4.10
N SER A 2 44.37 -12.18 -3.97
CA SER A 2 43.36 -13.02 -3.34
C SER A 2 42.02 -12.92 -4.09
N SER A 3 41.30 -14.04 -4.18
CA SER A 3 39.84 -14.04 -4.37
C SER A 3 39.19 -13.47 -3.11
N THR A 4 38.29 -12.52 -3.27
CA THR A 4 37.34 -12.15 -2.23
C THR A 4 36.14 -13.07 -2.42
N ASP A 5 35.99 -14.03 -1.50
CA ASP A 5 34.78 -14.86 -1.40
C ASP A 5 33.58 -13.94 -1.13
N ASP A 6 32.66 -13.88 -2.08
CA ASP A 6 31.29 -13.43 -1.84
C ASP A 6 30.62 -14.48 -0.95
N ALA A 7 30.60 -14.20 0.36
CA ALA A 7 29.84 -15.00 1.30
C ALA A 7 28.34 -14.78 1.04
N GLU A 8 27.70 -15.77 0.41
CA GLU A 8 26.24 -15.85 0.30
C GLU A 8 25.60 -15.64 1.68
N PRO A 9 24.42 -15.00 1.76
CA PRO A 9 23.74 -14.81 3.03
C PRO A 9 23.41 -16.17 3.64
N GLU A 10 24.17 -16.53 4.68
CA GLU A 10 24.00 -17.76 5.42
C GLU A 10 22.58 -17.80 5.98
N THR A 11 21.72 -18.58 5.31
CA THR A 11 20.34 -18.77 5.72
C THR A 11 20.38 -19.55 7.02
N LYS A 12 20.33 -18.80 8.13
CA LYS A 12 20.38 -19.38 9.47
C LYS A 12 19.10 -20.16 9.72
N LEU A 13 19.14 -21.45 9.38
CA LEU A 13 18.08 -22.39 9.69
C LEU A 13 18.00 -22.53 11.20
N VAL A 14 17.03 -21.88 11.83
CA VAL A 14 16.76 -22.08 13.25
C VAL A 14 16.05 -23.42 13.39
N MET A 15 16.80 -24.48 13.69
CA MET A 15 16.21 -25.73 14.17
C MET A 15 15.68 -25.49 15.59
N VAL A 16 14.38 -25.28 15.70
CA VAL A 16 13.66 -25.51 16.94
C VAL A 16 13.55 -27.03 17.08
N ASP A 17 14.00 -27.61 18.19
CA ASP A 17 13.87 -29.05 18.45
C ASP A 17 12.38 -29.43 18.46
N GLY A 18 11.90 -29.97 17.34
CA GLY A 18 10.49 -30.25 17.09
C GLY A 18 10.02 -31.57 17.70
N ARG A 19 10.84 -32.27 18.48
CA ARG A 19 10.49 -33.58 19.06
C ARG A 19 9.27 -33.52 20.00
N ASP A 20 9.03 -32.36 20.61
CA ASP A 20 7.87 -32.12 21.48
C ASP A 20 6.81 -31.19 20.83
N ALA A 21 6.93 -30.86 19.55
CA ALA A 21 5.98 -29.99 18.88
C ALA A 21 4.66 -30.74 18.60
N SER A 22 3.56 -30.30 19.20
CA SER A 22 2.23 -30.90 19.00
C SER A 22 1.76 -30.81 17.54
N ALA A 23 2.27 -29.84 16.78
CA ALA A 23 2.08 -29.71 15.33
C ALA A 23 3.28 -28.99 14.69
N TYR A 24 3.52 -29.24 13.40
CA TYR A 24 4.55 -28.56 12.63
C TYR A 24 4.04 -28.14 11.25
N VAL A 25 4.63 -27.07 10.71
CA VAL A 25 4.44 -26.57 9.35
C VAL A 25 5.79 -26.48 8.67
N ILE A 26 5.91 -27.09 7.50
CA ILE A 26 7.08 -27.02 6.66
C ILE A 26 6.73 -26.13 5.47
N LEU A 27 7.47 -25.04 5.34
CA LEU A 27 7.43 -24.16 4.17
C LEU A 27 8.58 -24.56 3.25
N ARG A 28 8.25 -25.02 2.04
CA ARG A 28 9.24 -25.36 1.02
C ARG A 28 9.18 -24.34 -0.10
N PRO A 29 10.32 -23.70 -0.46
CA PRO A 29 10.37 -22.90 -1.68
C PRO A 29 9.95 -23.79 -2.86
N THR A 30 9.10 -23.28 -3.74
CA THR A 30 8.83 -23.95 -5.01
C THR A 30 9.76 -23.39 -6.08
N GLY A 31 9.92 -24.10 -7.21
CA GLY A 31 10.68 -23.58 -8.35
C GLY A 31 10.04 -22.37 -9.04
N THR A 32 8.90 -21.89 -8.53
CA THR A 32 8.17 -20.71 -9.03
C THR A 32 8.43 -19.55 -8.08
N ASP A 33 8.87 -18.41 -8.64
CA ASP A 33 9.22 -17.23 -7.86
C ASP A 33 8.03 -16.73 -7.01
N GLY A 34 8.29 -16.50 -5.72
CA GLY A 34 7.27 -16.10 -4.74
C GLY A 34 6.28 -17.19 -4.30
N ALA A 35 6.37 -18.43 -4.80
CA ALA A 35 5.48 -19.51 -4.39
C ALA A 35 6.15 -20.47 -3.39
N VAL A 36 5.40 -20.81 -2.35
CA VAL A 36 5.81 -21.70 -1.25
C VAL A 36 4.84 -22.86 -1.16
N ALA A 37 5.36 -24.09 -1.12
CA ALA A 37 4.59 -25.27 -0.80
C ALA A 37 4.51 -25.40 0.73
N LEU A 38 3.32 -25.72 1.22
CA LEU A 38 3.05 -25.81 2.65
C LEU A 38 2.63 -27.23 2.99
N GLU A 39 3.42 -27.89 3.83
CA GLU A 39 3.09 -29.20 4.41
C GLU A 39 2.86 -29.00 5.91
N ALA A 40 1.83 -29.64 6.46
CA ALA A 40 1.56 -29.60 7.89
C ALA A 40 1.24 -30.99 8.42
N ALA A 41 1.72 -31.30 9.63
CA ALA A 41 1.32 -32.51 10.34
C ALA A 41 1.27 -32.26 11.86
N ALA A 42 0.70 -33.22 12.59
CA ALA A 42 0.56 -33.16 14.03
C ALA A 42 0.79 -34.52 14.69
N ASN A 43 1.24 -34.48 15.94
CA ASN A 43 1.50 -35.69 16.74
C ASN A 43 0.19 -36.34 17.22
N GLU A 44 0.27 -37.60 17.66
CA GLU A 44 -0.87 -38.33 18.22
C GLU A 44 -1.56 -37.53 19.34
N GLY A 45 -2.88 -37.40 19.25
CA GLY A 45 -3.71 -36.69 20.23
C GLY A 45 -4.15 -35.27 19.84
N VAL A 46 -3.64 -34.71 18.74
CA VAL A 46 -4.11 -33.43 18.20
C VAL A 46 -5.02 -33.68 16.99
N ASP A 47 -6.28 -33.28 17.09
CA ASP A 47 -7.21 -33.41 15.97
C ASP A 47 -6.92 -32.36 14.87
N LYS A 48 -7.35 -32.67 13.64
CA LYS A 48 -7.17 -31.79 12.47
C LYS A 48 -7.80 -30.41 12.63
N GLN A 49 -8.90 -30.31 13.38
CA GLN A 49 -9.63 -29.06 13.59
C GLN A 49 -8.83 -28.12 14.49
N HIS A 50 -8.17 -28.65 15.52
CA HIS A 50 -7.27 -27.92 16.41
C HIS A 50 -6.06 -27.36 15.65
N VAL A 51 -5.43 -28.19 14.79
CA VAL A 51 -4.33 -27.74 13.91
C VAL A 51 -4.81 -26.64 12.98
N ALA A 52 -5.94 -26.82 12.30
CA ALA A 52 -6.50 -25.81 11.41
C ALA A 52 -6.80 -24.49 12.13
N GLN A 53 -7.22 -24.55 13.40
CA GLN A 53 -7.50 -23.37 14.22
C GLN A 53 -6.22 -22.62 14.59
N VAL A 54 -5.14 -23.32 14.95
CA VAL A 54 -3.82 -22.73 15.19
C VAL A 54 -3.25 -22.12 13.90
N LEU A 55 -3.32 -22.84 12.77
CA LEU A 55 -2.85 -22.31 11.48
C LEU A 55 -3.64 -21.08 11.06
N ARG A 56 -4.96 -21.08 11.26
CA ARG A 56 -5.81 -19.92 11.00
C ARG A 56 -5.46 -18.76 11.94
N HIS A 57 -5.17 -19.04 13.21
CA HIS A 57 -4.73 -18.03 14.16
C HIS A 57 -3.40 -17.40 13.73
N ILE A 58 -2.40 -18.22 13.37
CA ILE A 58 -1.10 -17.76 12.84
C ILE A 58 -1.28 -16.98 11.53
N ALA A 59 -2.10 -17.48 10.61
CA ALA A 59 -2.41 -16.80 9.37
C ALA A 59 -3.11 -15.45 9.61
N ASN A 60 -3.96 -15.35 10.64
CA ASN A 60 -4.59 -14.08 11.04
C ASN A 60 -3.60 -13.15 11.73
N LEU A 61 -2.65 -13.68 12.50
CA LEU A 61 -1.53 -12.90 13.07
C LEU A 61 -0.63 -12.34 11.96
N TRP A 62 -0.57 -13.02 10.81
CA TRP A 62 0.13 -12.60 9.60
C TRP A 62 -0.79 -12.02 8.53
N GLY A 63 -2.06 -11.80 8.87
CA GLY A 63 -3.00 -11.15 7.98
C GLY A 63 -2.56 -9.71 7.72
N PRO A 64 -3.02 -9.08 6.63
CA PRO A 64 -2.73 -7.68 6.36
C PRO A 64 -3.08 -6.85 7.60
N ARG A 65 -2.08 -6.20 8.19
CA ARG A 65 -2.30 -5.30 9.32
C ARG A 65 -3.00 -4.06 8.78
N ALA A 66 -4.12 -3.65 9.37
CA ALA A 66 -4.79 -2.43 8.92
C ALA A 66 -3.98 -1.18 9.29
N GLY A 67 -4.12 -0.12 8.49
CA GLY A 67 -3.48 1.18 8.70
C GLY A 67 -1.96 1.16 8.50
N LEU A 68 -1.29 2.19 9.01
CA LEU A 68 0.16 2.40 8.85
C LEU A 68 1.04 1.15 9.05
N PRO A 69 0.84 0.28 10.08
CA PRO A 69 1.69 -0.89 10.25
C PRO A 69 1.68 -1.87 9.07
N GLY A 70 0.54 -2.11 8.42
CA GLY A 70 0.51 -2.98 7.24
C GLY A 70 1.02 -2.31 5.99
N ILE A 71 0.78 -1.00 5.84
CA ILE A 71 1.37 -0.22 4.74
C ILE A 71 2.91 -0.28 4.82
N LEU A 72 3.49 -0.18 6.01
CA LEU A 72 4.93 -0.33 6.20
C LEU A 72 5.43 -1.74 5.85
N ASP A 73 4.65 -2.79 6.13
CA ASP A 73 4.98 -4.15 5.69
C ASP A 73 4.95 -4.28 4.17
N GLU A 74 3.91 -3.74 3.53
CA GLU A 74 3.78 -3.73 2.07
C GLU A 74 4.92 -2.96 1.41
N ILE A 75 5.30 -1.80 1.96
CA ILE A 75 6.47 -1.03 1.52
C ILE A 75 7.75 -1.86 1.70
N ALA A 76 7.93 -2.56 2.82
CA ALA A 76 9.11 -3.39 3.05
C ALA A 76 9.21 -4.53 2.01
N VAL A 77 8.10 -5.21 1.72
CA VAL A 77 8.01 -6.24 0.68
C VAL A 77 8.31 -5.65 -0.70
N GLN A 78 7.71 -4.51 -1.03
CA GLN A 78 7.93 -3.83 -2.30
C GLN A 78 9.39 -3.37 -2.44
N ARG A 79 10.00 -2.88 -1.37
CA ARG A 79 11.40 -2.46 -1.35
C ARG A 79 12.34 -3.64 -1.58
N ALA A 80 12.05 -4.81 -1.00
CA ALA A 80 12.82 -6.03 -1.26
C ALA A 80 12.75 -6.42 -2.75
N ARG A 81 11.55 -6.37 -3.36
CA ARG A 81 11.38 -6.63 -4.81
C ARG A 81 12.15 -5.64 -5.67
N GLN A 82 12.08 -4.35 -5.34
CA GLN A 82 12.83 -3.31 -6.06
C GLN A 82 14.33 -3.55 -5.98
N ARG A 83 14.87 -3.87 -4.80
CA ARG A 83 16.29 -4.16 -4.62
C ARG A 83 16.73 -5.36 -5.47
N THR A 84 15.94 -6.43 -5.49
CA THR A 84 16.20 -7.60 -6.35
C THR A 84 16.19 -7.21 -7.83
N ALA A 85 15.23 -6.38 -8.26
CA ALA A 85 15.13 -5.95 -9.65
C ALA A 85 16.25 -4.99 -10.09
N PHE A 86 16.70 -4.10 -9.20
CA PHE A 86 17.74 -3.11 -9.48
C PHE A 86 19.17 -3.70 -9.42
N GLY A 87 19.39 -4.65 -8.50
CA GLY A 87 20.69 -5.27 -8.29
C GLY A 87 21.60 -4.50 -7.32
N PRO A 88 22.87 -4.95 -7.17
CA PRO A 88 23.76 -4.50 -6.09
C PRO A 88 24.22 -3.03 -6.20
N GLY A 89 24.25 -2.45 -7.40
CA GLY A 89 24.73 -1.08 -7.64
C GLY A 89 23.76 0.04 -7.28
N GLU A 90 22.57 -0.27 -6.74
CA GLU A 90 21.54 0.73 -6.42
C GLU A 90 22.04 1.86 -5.50
N HIS A 91 22.91 1.52 -4.55
CA HIS A 91 23.46 2.46 -3.57
C HIS A 91 24.51 3.43 -4.15
N GLU A 92 24.94 3.23 -5.40
CA GLU A 92 25.92 4.08 -6.09
C GLU A 92 25.25 5.16 -6.95
N LEU A 93 23.92 5.14 -7.06
CA LEU A 93 23.19 6.12 -7.85
C LEU A 93 23.35 7.53 -7.25
N PRO A 94 23.62 8.56 -8.08
CA PRO A 94 23.59 9.94 -7.62
C PRO A 94 22.15 10.36 -7.31
N ASP A 95 21.99 11.26 -6.34
CA ASP A 95 20.67 11.78 -5.96
C ASP A 95 19.94 12.45 -7.14
N GLY A 96 20.67 13.14 -8.02
CA GLY A 96 20.13 13.79 -9.22
C GLY A 96 19.20 14.98 -8.94
N THR A 97 19.14 15.46 -7.68
CA THR A 97 18.26 16.53 -7.22
C THR A 97 18.93 17.91 -7.26
N GLY A 98 18.14 18.96 -7.01
CA GLY A 98 18.60 20.33 -6.80
C GLY A 98 19.00 21.11 -8.05
N GLN A 99 18.63 20.66 -9.25
CA GLN A 99 18.87 21.46 -10.46
C GLN A 99 17.84 22.59 -10.59
N TYR A 100 18.18 23.60 -11.40
CA TYR A 100 17.36 24.80 -11.54
C TYR A 100 15.90 24.51 -11.97
N PRO A 101 15.62 23.61 -12.94
CA PRO A 101 14.23 23.26 -13.30
C PRO A 101 13.40 22.70 -12.13
N GLU A 102 14.01 21.92 -11.24
CA GLU A 102 13.35 21.31 -10.09
C GLU A 102 12.96 22.38 -9.07
N THR A 103 13.80 23.40 -8.85
CA THR A 103 13.46 24.51 -7.95
C THR A 103 12.23 25.29 -8.41
N ILE A 104 12.13 25.60 -9.72
CA ILE A 104 10.94 26.26 -10.30
C ILE A 104 9.72 25.36 -10.16
N THR A 105 9.89 24.06 -10.44
CA THR A 105 8.79 23.08 -10.36
C THR A 105 8.27 22.95 -8.93
N ALA A 106 9.18 22.97 -7.94
CA ALA A 106 8.82 22.95 -6.52
C ALA A 106 8.02 24.18 -6.12
N ASP A 107 8.43 25.38 -6.53
CA ASP A 107 7.70 26.61 -6.24
C ASP A 107 6.31 26.61 -6.86
N VAL A 108 6.18 26.19 -8.13
CA VAL A 108 4.87 26.08 -8.80
C VAL A 108 3.97 25.05 -8.11
N ALA A 109 4.52 23.90 -7.73
CA ALA A 109 3.75 22.85 -7.04
C ALA A 109 3.29 23.31 -5.65
N ARG A 110 4.14 24.02 -4.92
CA ARG A 110 3.82 24.61 -3.61
C ARG A 110 2.73 25.68 -3.75
N MET A 111 2.88 26.61 -4.69
CA MET A 111 1.85 27.63 -4.96
C MET A 111 0.50 27.01 -5.30
N ALA A 112 0.48 25.94 -6.11
CA ALA A 112 -0.75 25.22 -6.44
C ALA A 112 -1.37 24.55 -5.20
N CYS A 113 -0.56 23.95 -4.34
CA CYS A 113 -1.01 23.34 -3.09
C CYS A 113 -1.60 24.39 -2.12
N ASP A 114 -0.89 25.50 -1.91
CA ASP A 114 -1.35 26.60 -1.06
C ASP A 114 -2.65 27.20 -1.59
N SER A 115 -2.71 27.46 -2.90
CA SER A 115 -3.92 27.96 -3.57
C SER A 115 -5.11 27.02 -3.43
N ALA A 116 -4.90 25.70 -3.56
CA ALA A 116 -5.95 24.70 -3.37
C ALA A 116 -6.42 24.61 -1.91
N ALA A 117 -5.50 24.77 -0.95
CA ALA A 117 -5.83 24.83 0.47
C ALA A 117 -6.68 26.07 0.80
N GLU A 118 -6.26 27.25 0.32
CA GLU A 118 -7.01 28.51 0.49
C GLU A 118 -8.39 28.46 -0.18
N GLY A 119 -8.48 27.84 -1.36
CA GLY A 119 -9.72 27.69 -2.11
C GLY A 119 -10.66 26.58 -1.62
N GLY A 120 -10.23 25.77 -0.65
CA GLY A 120 -11.05 24.68 -0.09
C GLY A 120 -11.25 23.48 -1.02
N TYR A 121 -10.36 23.28 -2.00
CA TYR A 121 -10.39 22.13 -2.93
C TYR A 121 -9.08 21.32 -2.91
N LEU A 122 -8.30 21.44 -1.83
CA LEU A 122 -7.08 20.67 -1.62
C LEU A 122 -7.37 19.17 -1.71
N ASP A 123 -6.57 18.48 -2.51
CA ASP A 123 -6.59 17.03 -2.65
C ASP A 123 -5.20 16.43 -2.42
N TRP A 124 -5.15 15.10 -2.39
CA TRP A 124 -3.90 14.36 -2.19
C TRP A 124 -2.88 14.57 -3.33
N LEU A 125 -3.34 14.85 -4.55
CA LEU A 125 -2.45 15.11 -5.68
C LEU A 125 -1.68 16.42 -5.49
N HIS A 126 -2.34 17.48 -4.99
CA HIS A 126 -1.69 18.73 -4.64
C HIS A 126 -0.62 18.53 -3.56
N VAL A 127 -0.99 17.83 -2.46
CA VAL A 127 -0.08 17.58 -1.33
C VAL A 127 1.14 16.78 -1.76
N VAL A 128 0.94 15.65 -2.45
CA VAL A 128 2.05 14.79 -2.87
C VAL A 128 2.90 15.47 -3.95
N ARG A 129 2.31 16.22 -4.89
CA ARG A 129 3.10 16.98 -5.89
C ARG A 129 3.99 18.03 -5.24
N ALA A 130 3.49 18.77 -4.24
CA ALA A 130 4.30 19.73 -3.51
C ALA A 130 5.46 19.05 -2.78
N ALA A 131 5.22 17.91 -2.11
CA ALA A 131 6.26 17.13 -1.44
C ALA A 131 7.30 16.55 -2.42
N VAL A 132 6.88 16.07 -3.59
CA VAL A 132 7.79 15.62 -4.66
C VAL A 132 8.67 16.78 -5.14
N GLY A 133 8.04 17.93 -5.44
CA GLY A 133 8.78 19.12 -5.87
C GLY A 133 9.83 19.54 -4.86
N GLN A 134 9.45 19.61 -3.59
CA GLN A 134 10.35 19.92 -2.48
C GLN A 134 11.56 18.97 -2.43
N ALA A 135 11.33 17.65 -2.44
CA ALA A 135 12.41 16.67 -2.43
C ALA A 135 13.32 16.79 -3.66
N PHE A 136 12.76 17.04 -4.84
CA PHE A 136 13.53 17.16 -6.09
C PHE A 136 14.36 18.45 -6.14
N ALA A 137 13.93 19.51 -5.47
CA ALA A 137 14.66 20.78 -5.41
C ALA A 137 15.79 20.77 -4.35
N GLU A 138 15.83 19.82 -3.43
CA GLU A 138 16.82 19.78 -2.36
C GLU A 138 18.13 19.11 -2.79
N SER A 139 19.28 19.72 -2.47
CA SER A 139 20.62 19.22 -2.84
C SER A 139 21.47 18.80 -1.63
N ARG A 140 21.04 19.14 -0.41
CA ARG A 140 21.72 18.85 0.84
C ARG A 140 21.26 17.50 1.36
N PRO A 141 22.15 16.50 1.54
CA PRO A 141 21.74 15.13 1.85
C PRO A 141 20.88 14.96 3.11
N ALA A 142 21.15 15.74 4.16
CA ALA A 142 20.39 15.67 5.40
C ALA A 142 18.93 16.15 5.22
N GLU A 143 18.75 17.20 4.43
CA GLU A 143 17.45 17.81 4.16
C GLU A 143 16.69 17.00 3.12
N LEU A 144 17.38 16.51 2.08
CA LEU A 144 16.82 15.58 1.11
C LEU A 144 16.26 14.33 1.81
N ARG A 145 17.00 13.74 2.77
CA ARG A 145 16.50 12.61 3.56
C ARG A 145 15.22 12.96 4.34
N ALA A 146 15.15 14.16 4.91
CA ALA A 146 13.97 14.61 5.65
C ALA A 146 12.77 14.80 4.72
N ASP A 147 12.99 15.41 3.55
CA ASP A 147 11.95 15.66 2.54
C ASP A 147 11.46 14.35 1.92
N LEU A 148 12.35 13.39 1.62
CA LEU A 148 11.99 12.05 1.17
C LEU A 148 11.18 11.28 2.22
N LEU A 149 11.51 11.44 3.51
CA LEU A 149 10.71 10.87 4.59
C LEU A 149 9.33 11.51 4.67
N GLY A 150 9.23 12.83 4.53
CA GLY A 150 7.96 13.55 4.46
C GLY A 150 7.10 13.10 3.27
N LEU A 151 7.69 12.95 2.10
CA LEU A 151 7.04 12.42 0.90
C LEU A 151 6.51 11.00 1.12
N ALA A 152 7.31 10.11 1.73
CA ALA A 152 6.88 8.76 2.07
C ALA A 152 5.69 8.77 3.05
N ALA A 153 5.71 9.66 4.05
CA ALA A 153 4.61 9.82 4.99
C ALA A 153 3.32 10.33 4.33
N PHE A 154 3.39 11.32 3.44
CA PHE A 154 2.21 11.78 2.69
C PHE A 154 1.65 10.69 1.77
N THR A 155 2.53 9.92 1.13
CA THR A 155 2.12 8.80 0.26
C THR A 155 1.44 7.71 1.08
N ALA A 156 2.00 7.34 2.24
CA ALA A 156 1.37 6.40 3.17
C ALA A 156 -0.01 6.90 3.64
N GLY A 157 -0.12 8.18 4.02
CA GLY A 157 -1.40 8.77 4.40
C GLY A 157 -2.44 8.76 3.27
N TRP A 158 -2.01 8.90 2.01
CA TRP A 158 -2.91 8.77 0.87
C TRP A 158 -3.42 7.33 0.71
N ILE A 159 -2.54 6.34 0.89
CA ILE A 159 -2.92 4.92 0.90
C ILE A 159 -3.93 4.66 2.03
N GLU A 160 -3.65 5.10 3.26
CA GLU A 160 -4.60 4.98 4.39
C GLU A 160 -5.96 5.59 4.05
N ALA A 161 -5.97 6.76 3.42
CA ALA A 161 -7.22 7.40 3.01
C ALA A 161 -7.98 6.60 1.94
N ILE A 162 -7.29 5.93 1.01
CA ILE A 162 -7.90 5.00 0.04
C ILE A 162 -8.47 3.78 0.75
N ASP A 163 -7.72 3.19 1.66
CA ASP A 163 -8.12 1.99 2.39
C ASP A 163 -9.33 2.25 3.27
N LEU A 164 -9.37 3.39 3.96
CA LEU A 164 -10.53 3.81 4.75
C LEU A 164 -11.78 4.01 3.88
N ARG A 165 -11.63 4.63 2.70
CA ARG A 165 -12.75 4.81 1.77
C ARG A 165 -13.27 3.47 1.24
N THR A 166 -12.36 2.55 0.92
CA THR A 166 -12.71 1.24 0.35
C THR A 166 -13.30 0.31 1.41
N GLY A 167 -12.70 0.27 2.60
CA GLY A 167 -13.17 -0.52 3.74
C GLY A 167 -14.58 -0.12 4.18
N ASN A 168 -14.88 1.19 4.24
CA ASN A 168 -16.23 1.69 4.55
C ASN A 168 -17.28 1.36 3.47
N GLN A 169 -16.87 1.10 2.22
CA GLN A 169 -17.83 0.73 1.16
C GLN A 169 -18.25 -0.75 1.22
N THR A 170 -17.44 -1.62 1.82
CA THR A 170 -17.75 -3.05 1.97
C THR A 170 -18.81 -3.38 3.03
N ASP A 171 -19.12 -2.44 3.94
CA ASP A 171 -20.06 -2.64 5.07
C ASP A 171 -21.44 -1.97 4.87
N GLY A 172 -21.71 -1.36 3.71
CA GLY A 172 -23.01 -0.77 3.40
C GLY A 172 -24.05 -1.85 3.05
N PRO A 173 -25.24 -1.91 3.68
CA PRO A 173 -26.30 -2.79 3.20
C PRO A 173 -26.67 -2.37 1.78
N SER A 174 -26.46 -3.27 0.84
CA SER A 174 -26.96 -3.20 -0.54
C SER A 174 -28.47 -3.02 -0.49
N THR A 175 -28.95 -1.77 -0.45
CA THR A 175 -30.34 -1.45 -0.70
C THR A 175 -30.52 -1.58 -2.21
N PRO A 176 -31.30 -2.56 -2.71
CA PRO A 176 -31.58 -2.64 -4.13
C PRO A 176 -32.30 -1.36 -4.58
N PRO A 177 -32.10 -0.88 -5.81
CA PRO A 177 -32.84 0.27 -6.33
C PRO A 177 -34.33 -0.09 -6.31
N GLN A 178 -35.08 0.59 -5.44
CA GLN A 178 -36.52 0.50 -5.39
C GLN A 178 -37.06 1.02 -6.71
N ALA A 179 -37.61 0.11 -7.50
CA ALA A 179 -38.25 0.40 -8.77
C ALA A 179 -39.34 1.46 -8.57
N ALA A 180 -39.11 2.67 -9.08
CA ALA A 180 -40.14 3.66 -9.30
C ALA A 180 -40.88 3.31 -10.60
N ALA A 181 -41.81 2.37 -10.52
CA ALA A 181 -43.03 2.37 -11.31
C ALA A 181 -44.08 3.06 -10.41
N GLU A 182 -44.98 3.94 -10.83
CA GLU A 182 -45.63 4.16 -12.11
C GLU A 182 -45.93 5.66 -12.30
N GLN A 183 -45.80 6.16 -13.52
CA GLN A 183 -46.48 7.37 -13.97
C GLN A 183 -47.96 7.04 -14.23
N PRO A 184 -48.88 7.98 -14.00
CA PRO A 184 -50.06 8.10 -14.86
C PRO A 184 -49.93 9.35 -15.73
N GLN A 185 -49.82 9.14 -17.05
CA GLN A 185 -50.24 10.13 -18.03
C GLN A 185 -51.77 10.16 -18.12
N VAL A 186 -52.34 11.35 -18.28
CA VAL A 186 -53.19 11.78 -19.41
C VAL A 186 -54.14 12.88 -18.93
N GLY A 187 -54.12 14.01 -19.64
CA GLY A 187 -55.07 15.10 -19.44
C GLY A 187 -54.82 16.27 -20.40
N THR A 188 -54.89 16.01 -21.71
CA THR A 188 -54.99 17.06 -22.73
C THR A 188 -56.28 17.87 -22.53
N SER A 189 -56.19 19.19 -22.38
CA SER A 189 -57.32 20.09 -22.64
C SER A 189 -56.84 21.48 -23.07
N THR A 190 -56.92 21.69 -24.38
CA THR A 190 -57.43 22.85 -25.13
C THR A 190 -57.67 24.17 -24.36
N GLY A 191 -57.15 25.27 -24.92
CA GLY A 191 -57.36 26.66 -24.44
C GLY A 191 -58.82 27.16 -24.46
N PRO A 192 -59.06 28.45 -24.11
CA PRO A 192 -58.93 29.48 -25.14
C PRO A 192 -58.47 30.89 -24.65
N GLU A 193 -58.17 31.73 -25.66
CA GLU A 193 -58.46 33.18 -25.82
C GLU A 193 -58.08 34.24 -24.75
N GLU A 194 -57.23 35.18 -25.23
CA GLU A 194 -57.47 36.64 -25.38
C GLU A 194 -57.75 37.59 -24.18
N ARG A 195 -57.16 38.80 -24.32
CA ARG A 195 -57.34 40.11 -23.62
C ARG A 195 -56.50 40.27 -22.35
N GLN A 196 -55.70 41.33 -22.16
CA GLN A 196 -55.63 42.69 -22.74
C GLN A 196 -54.18 43.18 -22.72
#